data_AF-A0A967BX41-F1
#
_entry.id   AF-A0A967BX41-F1
#
_cell.length_a   1.000
_cell.length_b   1.000
_cell.length_c   1.000
_cell.angle_alpha   90.00
_cell.angle_beta   90.00
_cell.angle_gamma   90.00
#
_symmetry.space_group_name_H-M   'P 1'
#
loop_
_entity.id
_entity.type
_entity.pdbx_description
1 polymer ?
#
loop_
_entity_poly.entity_id
_entity_poly.type
_entity_poly.pdbx_seq_one_letter_code
_entity_poly.pdbx_strand_id
1 'polypeptide(L)'
;MTDLVRFRIVCNFLSDVRKVADTITASKKVNEYFLVEKKDSLELRPSQRKSGERSIKFILEYKNRRGLFLEIQVMTLLQEAWDKKDHFLVYETHRLEPGEDERNFPDYLDAKLFAMSELLYVADNYFDDLRNSRENEKESGNAGGKP
;
A
#
# COMPACT_ATOMS: atom_id res chain seq x y z
N MET A 1 -21.17 -1.28 -0.17
CA MET A 1 -20.23 -0.64 -1.10
C MET A 1 -19.46 0.40 -0.30
N THR A 2 -18.21 0.12 0.04
CA THR A 2 -17.37 0.93 0.94
C THR A 2 -16.37 1.81 0.20
N ASP A 3 -16.39 1.77 -1.13
CA ASP A 3 -15.39 2.33 -2.02
C ASP A 3 -16.01 3.18 -3.14
N LEU A 4 -17.06 3.96 -2.82
CA LEU A 4 -17.67 4.90 -3.76
C LEU A 4 -16.62 5.84 -4.37
N VAL A 5 -15.65 6.25 -3.55
CA VAL A 5 -14.47 7.02 -3.94
C VAL A 5 -13.24 6.35 -3.36
N ARG A 6 -12.23 6.11 -4.18
CA ARG A 6 -10.93 5.56 -3.77
C ARG A 6 -9.81 6.51 -4.16
N PHE A 7 -9.00 6.90 -3.18
CA PHE A 7 -7.76 7.64 -3.40
C PHE A 7 -6.56 6.71 -3.20
N ARG A 8 -5.56 6.84 -4.07
CA ARG A 8 -4.24 6.21 -3.89
C ARG A 8 -3.20 7.28 -3.65
N ILE A 9 -2.49 7.17 -2.53
CA ILE A 9 -1.33 7.99 -2.22
C ILE A 9 -0.10 7.11 -2.44
N VAL A 10 0.68 7.48 -3.45
CA VAL A 10 1.85 6.71 -3.88
C VAL A 10 3.11 7.37 -3.35
N CYS A 11 3.88 6.63 -2.56
CA CYS A 11 5.13 7.07 -1.95
C CYS A 11 6.32 6.48 -2.69
N ASN A 12 7.46 7.18 -2.67
CA ASN A 12 8.70 6.65 -3.27
C ASN A 12 9.37 5.61 -2.37
N PHE A 13 9.23 5.74 -1.05
CA PHE A 13 9.91 4.92 -0.07
C PHE A 13 8.94 4.31 0.93
N LEU A 14 9.29 3.16 1.50
CA LEU A 14 8.48 2.45 2.49
C LEU A 14 8.31 3.27 3.78
N SER A 15 9.37 3.93 4.25
CA SER A 15 9.30 4.86 5.39
C SER A 15 8.30 6.00 5.19
N ASP A 16 8.14 6.51 3.97
CA ASP A 16 7.20 7.58 3.67
C ASP A 16 5.74 7.09 3.75
N VAL A 17 5.46 5.83 3.40
CA VAL A 17 4.12 5.23 3.56
C VAL A 17 3.68 5.30 5.02
N ARG A 18 4.58 4.97 5.96
CA ARG A 18 4.34 5.07 7.41
C ARG A 18 4.08 6.51 7.83
N LYS A 19 4.96 7.44 7.45
CA LYS A 19 4.82 8.87 7.77
C LYS A 19 3.50 9.45 7.29
N VAL A 20 3.07 9.12 6.07
CA VAL A 20 1.78 9.54 5.52
C VAL A 20 0.62 8.93 6.29
N ALA A 21 0.67 7.62 6.58
CA ALA A 21 -0.37 6.95 7.34
C ALA A 21 -0.54 7.53 8.75
N ASP A 22 0.56 7.86 9.42
CA ASP A 22 0.55 8.48 10.74
C ASP A 22 0.01 9.91 10.67
N THR A 23 0.37 10.66 9.61
CA THR A 23 -0.16 12.01 9.35
C THR A 23 -1.68 12.00 9.14
N ILE A 24 -2.20 11.03 8.36
CA ILE A 24 -3.64 10.86 8.15
C ILE A 24 -4.34 10.53 9.47
N THR A 25 -3.77 9.61 10.25
CA THR A 25 -4.31 9.17 11.54
C THR A 25 -4.36 10.32 12.55
N ALA A 26 -3.32 11.16 12.58
CA ALA A 26 -3.21 12.32 13.47
C ALA A 26 -4.01 13.56 12.99
N SER A 27 -4.53 13.54 11.76
CA SER A 27 -5.18 14.69 11.15
C SER A 27 -6.48 15.05 11.87
N LYS A 28 -6.48 16.20 12.56
CA LYS A 28 -7.68 16.75 13.20
C LYS A 28 -8.83 16.93 12.22
N LYS A 29 -8.55 17.43 11.01
CA LYS A 29 -9.57 17.65 9.97
C LYS A 29 -10.21 16.34 9.54
N VAL A 30 -9.42 15.29 9.31
CA VAL A 30 -9.96 13.97 8.91
C VAL A 30 -10.83 13.42 10.03
N ASN A 31 -10.31 13.42 11.26
CA ASN A 31 -11.01 12.91 12.43
C ASN A 31 -12.25 13.75 12.81
N GLU A 32 -12.33 15.01 12.39
CA GLU A 32 -13.50 15.86 12.57
C GLU A 32 -14.66 15.37 11.68
N TYR A 33 -14.42 15.20 10.38
CA TYR A 33 -15.46 14.89 9.39
C TYR A 33 -15.76 13.39 9.22
N PHE A 34 -14.82 12.50 9.55
CA PHE A 34 -14.92 11.07 9.23
C PHE A 34 -14.72 10.17 10.45
N LEU A 35 -15.39 9.00 10.43
CA LEU A 35 -15.03 7.84 11.24
C LEU A 35 -13.96 7.05 10.49
N VAL A 36 -12.85 6.74 11.15
CA VAL A 36 -11.66 6.17 10.51
C VAL A 36 -11.43 4.74 10.95
N GLU A 37 -11.41 3.81 10.00
CA GLU A 37 -10.94 2.44 10.19
C GLU A 37 -9.62 2.25 9.43
N LYS A 38 -8.55 1.89 10.14
CA LYS A 38 -7.22 1.63 9.56
C LYS A 38 -6.99 0.13 9.44
N LYS A 39 -6.60 -0.33 8.24
CA LYS A 39 -6.13 -1.69 7.96
C LYS A 39 -4.72 -1.62 7.43
N ASP A 40 -3.81 -2.31 8.09
CA ASP A 40 -2.40 -2.32 7.73
C ASP A 40 -2.00 -3.72 7.24
N SER A 41 -1.66 -3.82 5.95
CA SER A 41 -1.17 -5.07 5.37
C SER A 41 0.33 -5.05 5.04
N LEU A 42 1.05 -3.96 5.36
CA LEU A 42 2.45 -3.79 4.94
C LEU A 42 3.36 -4.90 5.46
N GLU A 43 3.25 -5.28 6.74
CA GLU A 43 4.10 -6.30 7.39
C GLU A 43 3.40 -7.63 7.63
N LEU A 44 2.18 -7.80 7.11
CA LEU A 44 1.47 -9.05 7.32
C LEU A 44 2.22 -10.19 6.66
N ARG A 45 2.33 -11.31 7.39
CA ARG A 45 2.97 -12.52 6.85
C ARG A 45 2.21 -12.98 5.60
N PRO A 46 2.89 -13.57 4.61
CA PRO A 46 2.24 -14.08 3.41
C PRO A 46 0.99 -14.93 3.69
N SER A 47 1.04 -15.82 4.68
CA SER A 47 -0.09 -16.68 5.07
C SER A 47 -1.30 -15.95 5.65
N GLN A 48 -1.17 -14.66 5.99
CA GLN A 48 -2.23 -13.82 6.54
C GLN A 48 -2.83 -12.88 5.48
N ARG A 49 -2.27 -12.87 4.26
CA ARG A 49 -2.74 -12.05 3.15
C ARG A 49 -3.45 -12.93 2.12
N LYS A 50 -4.48 -12.38 1.50
CA LYS A 50 -5.24 -13.04 0.42
C LYS A 50 -4.57 -12.90 -0.94
N SER A 51 -3.65 -11.95 -1.09
CA SER A 51 -2.90 -11.66 -2.31
C SER A 51 -1.54 -11.04 -1.97
N GLY A 52 -0.75 -10.71 -2.99
CA GLY A 52 0.51 -9.99 -2.83
C GLY A 52 0.36 -8.57 -2.26
N GLU A 53 -0.86 -8.03 -2.14
CA GLU A 53 -1.09 -6.63 -1.78
C GLU A 53 -0.48 -6.20 -0.43
N ARG A 54 0.32 -5.12 -0.45
CA ARG A 54 0.90 -4.50 0.75
C ARG A 54 0.61 -3.00 0.80
N SER A 55 -0.44 -2.60 1.52
CA SER A 55 -0.83 -1.20 1.63
C SER A 55 -1.38 -0.88 3.02
N ILE A 56 -1.37 0.39 3.39
CA ILE A 56 -2.18 0.88 4.51
C ILE A 56 -3.47 1.45 3.95
N LYS A 57 -4.59 0.84 4.31
CA LYS A 57 -5.94 1.27 3.90
C LYS A 57 -6.63 2.01 5.03
N PHE A 58 -7.29 3.09 4.68
CA PHE A 58 -8.20 3.83 5.55
C PHE A 58 -9.58 3.79 4.92
N ILE A 59 -10.55 3.20 5.63
CA ILE A 59 -11.96 3.30 5.28
C ILE A 59 -12.52 4.46 6.12
N LEU A 60 -12.99 5.50 5.45
CA LEU A 60 -13.50 6.71 6.09
C LEU A 60 -15.00 6.82 5.83
N GLU A 61 -15.82 6.75 6.88
CA GLU A 61 -17.27 7.00 6.81
C GLU A 61 -17.56 8.46 7.13
N TYR A 62 -18.26 9.18 6.24
CA TYR A 62 -18.60 10.58 6.47
C TYR A 62 -19.66 10.71 7.57
N LYS A 63 -19.31 11.38 8.68
CA LYS A 63 -20.17 11.45 9.88
C LYS A 63 -21.53 12.09 9.62
N ASN A 64 -21.57 13.12 8.76
CA ASN A 64 -22.80 13.85 8.46
C ASN A 64 -23.73 13.10 7.47
N ARG A 65 -23.25 12.01 6.85
CA ARG A 65 -24.06 11.16 5.99
C ARG A 65 -23.59 9.71 6.11
N ARG A 66 -24.17 8.99 7.07
CA ARG A 66 -23.88 7.58 7.29
C ARG A 66 -24.09 6.76 6.02
N GLY A 67 -23.21 5.79 5.82
CA GLY A 67 -23.19 4.97 4.61
C GLY A 67 -22.47 5.61 3.41
N LEU A 68 -21.98 6.86 3.52
CA LEU A 68 -21.07 7.43 2.53
C LEU A 68 -19.63 7.12 2.92
N PHE A 69 -19.01 6.20 2.20
CA PHE A 69 -17.64 5.76 2.45
C PHE A 69 -16.69 6.25 1.36
N LEU A 70 -15.46 6.54 1.78
CA LEU A 70 -14.32 6.68 0.89
C LEU A 70 -13.16 5.83 1.41
N GLU A 71 -12.32 5.39 0.49
CA GLU A 71 -11.14 4.59 0.80
C GLU A 71 -9.87 5.39 0.44
N ILE A 72 -8.90 5.44 1.34
CA ILE A 72 -7.55 5.91 1.04
C ILE A 72 -6.60 4.74 1.16
N GLN A 73 -5.84 4.46 0.11
CA GLN A 73 -4.78 3.47 0.11
C GLN A 73 -3.42 4.18 0.04
N VAL A 74 -2.53 3.89 0.95
CA VAL A 74 -1.15 4.40 0.97
C VAL A 74 -0.20 3.25 0.69
N MET A 75 0.65 3.40 -0.33
CA MET A 75 1.53 2.34 -0.82
C MET A 75 2.76 2.91 -1.53
N THR A 76 3.75 2.08 -1.81
CA THR A 76 4.92 2.46 -2.61
C THR A 76 4.59 2.47 -4.10
N LEU A 77 5.44 3.11 -4.91
CA LEU A 77 5.33 3.08 -6.37
C LEU A 77 5.41 1.65 -6.93
N LEU A 78 6.29 0.81 -6.37
CA LEU A 78 6.44 -0.58 -6.82
C LEU A 78 5.20 -1.41 -6.49
N GLN A 79 4.63 -1.23 -5.30
CA GLN A 79 3.37 -1.87 -4.95
C GLN A 79 2.22 -1.41 -5.84
N GLU A 80 2.14 -0.11 -6.15
CA GLU A 80 1.11 0.43 -7.03
C GLU A 80 1.20 -0.15 -8.45
N ALA A 81 2.43 -0.28 -8.95
CA ALA A 81 2.68 -0.92 -10.23
C ALA A 81 2.26 -2.40 -10.24
N TRP A 82 2.56 -3.14 -9.16
CA TRP A 82 2.11 -4.51 -8.99
C TRP A 82 0.58 -4.61 -8.95
N ASP A 83 -0.08 -3.77 -8.15
CA ASP A 83 -1.52 -3.79 -7.93
C ASP A 83 -2.31 -3.47 -9.22
N LYS A 84 -1.77 -2.60 -10.07
CA LYS A 84 -2.33 -2.38 -11.43
C LYS A 84 -2.24 -3.62 -12.32
N LYS A 85 -1.18 -4.42 -12.20
CA LYS A 85 -1.01 -5.65 -12.98
C LYS A 85 -1.92 -6.75 -12.44
N ASP A 86 -1.97 -6.92 -11.14
CA ASP A 86 -2.87 -7.86 -10.46
C ASP A 86 -4.33 -7.58 -10.80
N HIS A 87 -4.77 -6.32 -10.70
CA HIS A 87 -6.13 -5.95 -11.05
C HIS A 87 -6.47 -6.25 -12.52
N PHE A 88 -5.53 -6.04 -13.44
CA PHE A 88 -5.78 -6.29 -14.86
C PHE A 88 -5.74 -7.78 -15.22
N LEU A 89 -4.78 -8.54 -14.67
CA LEU A 89 -4.53 -9.94 -15.03
C LEU A 89 -5.44 -10.91 -14.29
N VAL A 90 -5.75 -10.63 -13.02
CA VAL A 90 -6.44 -11.56 -12.11
C VAL A 90 -7.86 -11.09 -11.89
N TYR A 91 -8.02 -9.89 -11.31
CA TYR A 91 -9.34 -9.41 -10.88
C TYR A 91 -10.34 -9.25 -12.04
N GLU A 92 -9.94 -8.59 -13.13
CA GLU A 92 -10.81 -8.39 -14.28
C GLU A 92 -11.20 -9.72 -14.94
N THR A 93 -10.26 -10.67 -15.01
CA THR A 93 -10.49 -11.99 -15.60
C THR A 93 -11.49 -12.82 -14.77
N HIS A 94 -11.34 -12.86 -13.44
CA HIS A 94 -12.31 -13.53 -12.56
C HIS A 94 -13.70 -12.87 -12.60
N ARG A 95 -13.75 -11.56 -12.81
CA ARG A 95 -15.02 -10.81 -12.91
C ARG A 95 -15.78 -11.14 -14.20
N LEU A 96 -15.07 -11.25 -15.32
CA LEU A 96 -15.68 -11.48 -16.64
C LEU A 96 -16.14 -12.92 -16.81
N GLU A 97 -15.43 -13.88 -16.22
CA GLU A 97 -15.69 -15.31 -16.38
C GLU A 97 -15.69 -16.03 -15.02
N PRO A 98 -16.76 -15.87 -14.22
CA PRO A 98 -16.83 -16.43 -12.87
C PRO A 98 -16.87 -17.96 -12.89
N GLY A 99 -16.02 -18.61 -12.10
CA GLY A 99 -16.02 -20.07 -11.92
C GLY A 99 -15.12 -20.85 -12.88
N GLU A 100 -14.38 -20.16 -13.75
CA GLU A 100 -13.38 -20.73 -14.66
C GLU A 100 -11.95 -20.33 -14.24
N ASP A 101 -11.73 -20.19 -12.93
CA ASP A 101 -10.52 -19.63 -12.32
C ASP A 101 -9.24 -20.34 -12.79
N GLU A 102 -9.22 -21.68 -12.82
CA GLU A 102 -8.06 -22.45 -13.30
C GLU A 102 -7.75 -22.25 -14.79
N ARG A 103 -8.76 -21.99 -15.62
CA ARG A 103 -8.57 -21.71 -17.05
C ARG A 103 -8.06 -20.29 -17.28
N ASN A 104 -8.54 -19.36 -16.46
CA ASN A 104 -8.34 -17.93 -16.59
C ASN A 104 -7.02 -17.45 -15.99
N PHE A 105 -6.70 -17.93 -14.79
CA PHE A 105 -5.46 -17.63 -14.11
C PHE A 105 -5.05 -18.81 -13.21
N PRO A 106 -4.37 -19.84 -13.78
CA PRO A 106 -3.95 -21.01 -13.04
C PRO A 106 -3.14 -20.68 -11.78
N ASP A 107 -3.23 -21.54 -10.75
CA ASP A 107 -2.54 -21.37 -9.46
C ASP A 107 -1.03 -21.08 -9.58
N TYR A 108 -0.34 -21.66 -10.56
CA TYR A 108 1.09 -21.39 -10.74
C TYR A 108 1.39 -19.98 -11.23
N LEU A 109 0.46 -19.32 -11.94
CA LEU A 109 0.56 -17.91 -12.32
C LEU A 109 0.25 -17.01 -11.13
N ASP A 110 -0.73 -17.37 -10.30
CA ASP A 110 -1.03 -16.68 -9.05
C ASP A 110 0.17 -16.71 -8.10
N ALA A 111 0.78 -17.88 -7.93
CA ALA A 111 2.01 -18.04 -7.17
C ALA A 111 3.16 -17.16 -7.70
N LYS A 112 3.30 -17.03 -9.03
CA LYS A 112 4.31 -16.14 -9.65
C LYS A 112 4.01 -14.67 -9.39
N LEU A 113 2.75 -14.27 -9.48
CA LEU A 113 2.33 -12.89 -9.24
C LEU A 113 2.52 -12.51 -7.75
N PHE A 114 2.16 -13.42 -6.85
CA PHE A 114 2.43 -13.26 -5.42
C PHE A 114 3.94 -13.13 -5.16
N ALA A 115 4.76 -14.02 -5.74
CA ALA A 115 6.22 -13.96 -5.61
C ALA A 115 6.80 -12.64 -6.13
N MET A 116 6.25 -12.10 -7.23
CA MET A 116 6.65 -10.79 -7.75
C MET A 116 6.38 -9.67 -6.74
N SER A 117 5.25 -9.72 -6.04
CA SER A 117 4.94 -8.76 -4.99
C SER A 117 5.97 -8.78 -3.86
N GLU A 118 6.43 -9.97 -3.48
CA GLU A 118 7.46 -10.13 -2.45
C GLU A 118 8.82 -9.61 -2.92
N LEU A 119 9.20 -9.84 -4.18
CA LEU A 119 10.44 -9.29 -4.75
C LEU A 119 10.43 -7.77 -4.78
N LEU A 120 9.29 -7.17 -5.15
CA LEU A 120 9.13 -5.71 -5.15
C LEU A 120 9.18 -5.14 -3.73
N TYR A 121 8.60 -5.83 -2.76
CA TYR A 121 8.71 -5.44 -1.36
C TYR A 121 10.15 -5.49 -0.85
N VAL A 122 10.91 -6.51 -1.23
CA VAL A 122 12.35 -6.58 -0.92
C VAL A 122 13.09 -5.40 -1.56
N ALA A 123 12.80 -5.07 -2.81
CA ALA A 123 13.39 -3.91 -3.47
C ALA A 123 13.06 -2.59 -2.75
N ASP A 124 11.82 -2.39 -2.32
CA ASP A 124 11.41 -1.21 -1.52
C ASP A 124 12.22 -1.08 -0.22
N ASN A 125 12.45 -2.19 0.49
CA ASN A 125 13.28 -2.20 1.71
C ASN A 125 14.72 -1.77 1.40
N TYR A 126 15.34 -2.35 0.36
CA TYR A 126 16.70 -1.96 -0.05
C TYR A 126 16.81 -0.48 -0.43
N PHE A 127 15.82 0.07 -1.15
CA PHE A 127 15.83 1.50 -1.49
C PHE A 127 15.66 2.40 -0.26
N ASP A 128 14.84 1.99 0.71
CA ASP A 128 14.69 2.72 1.97
C ASP A 128 15.99 2.70 2.79
N ASP A 129 16.66 1.55 2.88
CA ASP A 129 17.97 1.42 3.55
C ASP A 129 19.06 2.27 2.90
N LEU A 130 19.11 2.30 1.56
CA LEU A 130 20.04 3.14 0.81
C LEU A 130 19.82 4.63 1.08
N ARG A 131 18.55 5.05 1.17
CA ARG A 131 18.19 6.42 1.52
C ARG A 131 18.66 6.75 2.94
N ASN A 132 18.34 5.89 3.91
CA ASN A 132 18.71 6.08 5.32
C ASN A 132 20.23 6.18 5.49
N SER A 133 20.99 5.32 4.80
CA SER A 133 22.46 5.34 4.82
C SER A 133 23.02 6.68 4.33
N ARG A 134 22.49 7.20 3.22
CA ARG A 134 22.89 8.50 2.67
C ARG A 134 22.53 9.68 3.59
N GLU A 135 21.38 9.62 4.26
CA GLU A 135 20.96 10.67 5.20
C GLU A 135 21.86 10.71 6.44
N ASN A 136 22.20 9.54 7.01
CA ASN A 136 23.11 9.42 8.15
C ASN A 136 24.54 9.92 7.87
N GLU A 137 25.07 9.67 6.67
CA GLU A 137 26.38 10.18 6.24
C GLU A 137 26.41 11.72 6.17
N LYS A 138 25.33 12.35 5.70
CA LYS A 138 25.22 13.82 5.65
C LYS A 138 25.20 14.45 7.03
N GLU A 139 24.49 13.83 7.97
CA GLU A 139 24.43 14.31 9.35
C GLU A 139 25.80 14.20 10.04
N SER A 140 26.51 13.11 9.81
CA SER A 140 27.87 12.88 10.34
C SER A 140 28.90 13.84 9.72
N GLY A 141 28.79 14.13 8.41
CA GLY A 141 29.65 15.10 7.72
C GLY A 141 29.44 16.55 8.15
N ASN A 142 28.21 16.94 8.50
CA ASN A 142 27.91 18.30 8.99
C ASN A 142 28.37 18.53 10.44
N ALA A 143 28.55 17.48 11.24
CA ALA A 143 29.06 17.58 12.61
C ALA A 143 30.59 17.82 12.68
N GLY A 144 31.34 17.52 11.60
CA GLY A 144 32.80 17.69 11.52
C GLY A 144 33.28 19.05 10.98
N GLY A 145 32.36 19.95 10.62
CA GLY A 145 32.66 21.23 9.97
C GLY A 145 32.32 22.45 10.82
N LYS A 146 33.03 22.66 11.93
CA LYS A 146 33.12 23.98 12.59
C LYS A 146 34.57 24.26 12.99
N PRO A 147 35.28 25.21 12.33
CA PRO A 147 36.41 25.90 12.94
C PRO A 147 35.94 26.86 14.05
#